data_AF-A0A0H4PB23-F1
#
_entry.id   AF-A0A0H4PB23-F1
#
_cell.length_a   1.000
_cell.length_b   1.000
_cell.length_c   1.000
_cell.angle_alpha   90.00
_cell.angle_beta   90.00
_cell.angle_gamma   90.00
#
_symmetry.space_group_name_H-M   'P 1'
#
loop_
_entity.id
_entity.type
_entity.pdbx_description
1 polymer ?
#
loop_
_entity_poly.entity_id
_entity_poly.type
_entity_poly.pdbx_seq_one_letter_code
_entity_poly.pdbx_strand_id
1 'polypeptide(L)'
;MKHLDKNSIISIIIAGMSLATAWAIRGQFGHEQGAAWAGGIGCLSILLLAKKENWYNKAIKAAFAGAVGWGFGGMMSYGILVGYGRGVDFINVYYGLASLLVVGGLYGLIGGGLFGLVLADHPEKKIKWHQVVTEMTVGGIVFYYLIVEQLGFEMTPPRSEAWGICAGSGIAMLYYMARTKQYSAMRVAIYAGLGGGFGFAFGNFLQVLGNVAEIPFNMWNVMEYSLGFFGGAGMAYGTFTSKWPEEKPTTQFTTSNLSIPIIGLLILIPFFVWQQSFIMKDFSDTLGAFVSQPQTWMMVVQIITLLVFLSLGIYWTKLFSKKKGLANQQFSYKEISMVFISLFGTYILFTILLTGSFLSFYRIEQFLYIVNFIIILVLIPKYKPTFSERPALSKTWRKALLLIFIILAILALILINSHGEMSHMQKRFDWV
;
A
#
# COMPACT_ATOMS: atom_id res chain seq x y z
N MET A 1 20.36 22.07 7.26
CA MET A 1 19.19 21.40 6.63
C MET A 1 17.94 21.87 7.36
N LYS A 2 16.88 22.35 6.68
CA LYS A 2 15.63 22.68 7.37
C LYS A 2 15.05 21.40 7.97
N HIS A 3 15.03 21.30 9.30
CA HIS A 3 14.40 20.19 10.00
C HIS A 3 12.90 20.18 9.69
N LEU A 4 12.31 18.98 9.64
CA LEU A 4 10.85 18.88 9.58
C LEU A 4 10.29 19.34 10.93
N ASP A 5 9.24 20.16 10.89
CA ASP A 5 8.55 20.57 12.12
C ASP A 5 7.76 19.39 12.71
N LYS A 6 7.36 19.55 13.98
CA LYS A 6 6.61 18.54 14.74
C LYS A 6 5.32 18.12 14.04
N ASN A 7 4.57 19.05 13.46
CA ASN A 7 3.30 18.70 12.79
C ASN A 7 3.57 17.87 11.54
N SER A 8 4.61 18.20 10.78
CA SER A 8 5.03 17.41 9.61
C SER A 8 5.41 15.97 9.98
N ILE A 9 6.17 15.79 11.06
CA ILE A 9 6.55 14.45 11.55
C ILE A 9 5.32 13.65 11.97
N ILE A 10 4.41 14.26 12.75
CA ILE A 10 3.19 13.60 13.21
C ILE A 10 2.28 13.25 12.02
N SER A 11 2.14 14.13 11.03
CA SER A 11 1.39 13.83 9.80
C SER A 11 1.98 12.64 9.04
N ILE A 12 3.31 12.52 8.95
CA ILE A 12 3.97 11.37 8.33
C ILE A 12 3.64 10.08 9.10
N ILE A 13 3.67 10.12 10.44
CA ILE A 13 3.33 8.98 11.29
C ILE A 13 1.87 8.58 11.10
N ILE A 14 0.92 9.52 11.07
CA ILE A 14 -0.51 9.24 10.87
C ILE A 14 -0.75 8.59 9.50
N ALA A 15 -0.09 9.09 8.44
CA ALA A 15 -0.15 8.48 7.11
C ALA A 15 0.41 7.05 7.13
N GLY A 16 1.55 6.84 7.79
CA GLY A 16 2.12 5.52 8.05
C GLY A 16 1.13 4.59 8.76
N MET A 17 0.56 5.01 9.89
CA MET A 17 -0.44 4.24 10.65
C MET A 17 -1.69 3.89 9.82
N SER A 18 -2.11 4.80 8.94
CA SER A 18 -3.27 4.58 8.06
C SER A 18 -3.01 3.46 7.07
N LEU A 19 -1.88 3.53 6.35
CA LEU A 19 -1.52 2.47 5.41
C LEU A 19 -1.15 1.18 6.15
N ALA A 20 -0.44 1.25 7.28
CA ALA A 20 -0.07 0.11 8.11
C ALA A 20 -1.28 -0.74 8.53
N THR A 21 -2.32 -0.09 9.04
CA THR A 21 -3.54 -0.78 9.47
C THR A 21 -4.24 -1.41 8.28
N ALA A 22 -4.38 -0.68 7.17
CA ALA A 22 -5.01 -1.22 5.99
C ALA A 22 -4.19 -2.37 5.38
N TRP A 23 -2.86 -2.30 5.44
CA TRP A 23 -1.96 -3.34 4.93
C TRP A 23 -1.97 -4.61 5.82
N ALA A 24 -2.02 -4.43 7.13
CA ALA A 24 -2.24 -5.52 8.08
C ALA A 24 -3.57 -6.24 7.80
N ILE A 25 -4.64 -5.48 7.56
CA ILE A 25 -5.95 -6.01 7.17
C ILE A 25 -5.87 -6.74 5.83
N ARG A 26 -5.10 -6.22 4.86
CA ARG A 26 -4.88 -6.85 3.56
C ARG A 26 -4.36 -8.28 3.68
N GLY A 27 -3.57 -8.62 4.71
CA GLY A 27 -3.14 -9.99 4.95
C GLY A 27 -4.29 -11.00 5.19
N GLN A 28 -5.52 -10.54 5.42
CA GLN A 28 -6.72 -11.38 5.52
C GLN A 28 -7.45 -11.55 4.17
N PHE A 29 -7.08 -10.75 3.17
CA PHE A 29 -7.72 -10.70 1.87
C PHE A 29 -6.73 -11.14 0.78
N GLY A 30 -7.26 -11.44 -0.42
CA GLY A 30 -6.41 -11.82 -1.57
C GLY A 30 -5.41 -10.73 -1.99
N HIS A 31 -4.39 -11.16 -2.73
CA HIS A 31 -3.11 -10.44 -2.78
C HIS A 31 -3.16 -9.10 -3.53
N GLU A 32 -3.90 -8.99 -4.65
CA GLU A 32 -4.01 -7.78 -5.48
C GLU A 32 -5.05 -6.79 -4.97
N GLN A 33 -6.31 -7.20 -4.91
CA GLN A 33 -7.42 -6.30 -4.58
C GLN A 33 -7.39 -5.82 -3.13
N GLY A 34 -6.87 -6.64 -2.20
CA GLY A 34 -6.62 -6.20 -0.83
C GLY A 34 -5.54 -5.11 -0.78
N ALA A 35 -4.44 -5.29 -1.52
CA ALA A 35 -3.38 -4.29 -1.60
C ALA A 35 -3.86 -3.00 -2.27
N ALA A 36 -4.76 -3.12 -3.26
CA ALA A 36 -5.38 -1.96 -3.89
C ALA A 36 -6.24 -1.15 -2.90
N TRP A 37 -7.08 -1.82 -2.12
CA TRP A 37 -7.91 -1.15 -1.10
C TRP A 37 -7.03 -0.43 -0.07
N ALA A 38 -6.01 -1.11 0.45
CA ALA A 38 -5.06 -0.53 1.40
C ALA A 38 -4.34 0.69 0.82
N GLY A 39 -3.84 0.60 -0.42
CA GLY A 39 -3.21 1.71 -1.12
C GLY A 39 -4.13 2.93 -1.28
N GLY A 40 -5.41 2.70 -1.60
CA GLY A 40 -6.42 3.75 -1.68
C GLY A 40 -6.63 4.50 -0.36
N ILE A 41 -6.72 3.76 0.75
CA ILE A 41 -6.85 4.32 2.11
C ILE A 41 -5.61 5.16 2.46
N GLY A 42 -4.40 4.64 2.22
CA GLY A 42 -3.14 5.35 2.47
C GLY A 42 -3.04 6.67 1.67
N CYS A 43 -3.44 6.65 0.39
CA CYS A 43 -3.43 7.84 -0.45
C CYS A 43 -4.43 8.92 0.03
N LEU A 44 -5.66 8.51 0.40
CA LEU A 44 -6.66 9.42 0.96
C LEU A 44 -6.19 10.06 2.28
N SER A 45 -5.51 9.28 3.14
CA SER A 45 -4.93 9.80 4.39
C SER A 45 -3.94 10.93 4.14
N ILE A 46 -3.01 10.76 3.18
CA ILE A 46 -2.04 11.79 2.80
C ILE A 46 -2.73 13.05 2.25
N LEU A 47 -3.75 12.87 1.39
CA LEU A 47 -4.51 13.98 0.82
C LEU A 47 -5.25 14.79 1.90
N LEU A 48 -5.83 14.13 2.89
CA LEU A 48 -6.51 14.78 4.03
C LEU A 48 -5.53 15.51 4.94
N LEU A 49 -4.37 14.91 5.21
CA LEU A 49 -3.30 15.52 6.01
C LEU A 49 -2.69 16.72 5.30
N ALA A 50 -2.58 16.72 3.97
CA ALA A 50 -2.00 17.83 3.20
C ALA A 50 -2.77 19.16 3.38
N LYS A 51 -4.07 19.11 3.71
CA LYS A 51 -4.97 20.27 3.86
C LYS A 51 -4.88 21.26 2.68
N LYS A 52 -4.72 20.72 1.47
CA LYS A 52 -4.66 21.50 0.23
C LYS A 52 -6.00 21.40 -0.50
N GLU A 53 -6.78 22.47 -0.48
CA GLU A 53 -8.15 22.49 -1.03
C GLU A 53 -8.19 22.12 -2.51
N ASN A 54 -7.22 22.59 -3.28
CA ASN A 54 -7.09 22.27 -4.71
C ASN A 54 -6.86 20.76 -4.96
N TRP A 55 -6.32 20.01 -4.00
CA TRP A 55 -6.08 18.58 -4.17
C TRP A 55 -7.35 17.73 -4.00
N TYR A 56 -8.38 18.23 -3.33
CA TYR A 56 -9.60 17.44 -3.10
C TYR A 56 -10.31 17.09 -4.42
N ASN A 57 -10.23 17.96 -5.42
CA ASN A 57 -10.81 17.71 -6.75
C ASN A 57 -10.17 16.53 -7.48
N LYS A 58 -8.88 16.28 -7.24
CA LYS A 58 -8.16 15.11 -7.77
C LYS A 58 -7.98 14.00 -6.75
N ALA A 59 -8.55 14.11 -5.55
CA ALA A 59 -8.33 13.16 -4.46
C ALA A 59 -8.75 11.74 -4.84
N ILE A 60 -9.96 11.57 -5.39
CA ILE A 60 -10.45 10.24 -5.81
C ILE A 60 -9.60 9.67 -6.94
N LYS A 61 -9.19 10.50 -7.92
CA LYS A 61 -8.30 10.08 -9.01
C LYS A 61 -6.92 9.65 -8.48
N ALA A 62 -6.35 10.41 -7.55
CA ALA A 62 -5.05 10.11 -6.95
C ALA A 62 -5.11 8.86 -6.08
N ALA A 63 -6.16 8.71 -5.27
CA ALA A 63 -6.40 7.54 -4.46
C ALA A 63 -6.63 6.28 -5.32
N PHE A 64 -7.38 6.38 -6.41
CA PHE A 64 -7.57 5.27 -7.35
C PHE A 64 -6.27 4.89 -8.06
N ALA A 65 -5.50 5.86 -8.56
CA ALA A 65 -4.21 5.58 -9.21
C ALA A 65 -3.21 4.93 -8.24
N GLY A 66 -3.15 5.43 -7.00
CA GLY A 66 -2.37 4.81 -5.93
C GLY A 66 -2.86 3.40 -5.59
N ALA A 67 -4.17 3.21 -5.44
CA ALA A 67 -4.78 1.89 -5.24
C ALA A 67 -4.39 0.90 -6.34
N VAL A 68 -4.52 1.29 -7.61
CA VAL A 68 -4.07 0.46 -8.74
C VAL A 68 -2.59 0.13 -8.63
N GLY A 69 -1.73 1.10 -8.29
CA GLY A 69 -0.29 0.88 -8.19
C GLY A 69 0.13 -0.04 -7.04
N TRP A 70 -0.47 0.11 -5.85
CA TRP A 70 -0.24 -0.80 -4.73
C TRP A 70 -0.85 -2.18 -4.99
N GLY A 71 -2.00 -2.25 -5.64
CA GLY A 71 -2.65 -3.49 -6.07
C GLY A 71 -1.87 -4.24 -7.14
N PHE A 72 -1.22 -3.52 -8.05
CA PHE A 72 -0.36 -4.08 -9.11
C PHE A 72 0.76 -4.93 -8.51
N GLY A 73 1.34 -4.52 -7.39
CA GLY A 73 2.34 -5.34 -6.70
C GLY A 73 1.80 -6.64 -6.11
N GLY A 74 0.48 -6.79 -5.97
CA GLY A 74 -0.19 -7.97 -5.43
C GLY A 74 0.10 -9.28 -6.16
N MET A 75 0.48 -9.21 -7.44
CA MET A 75 0.85 -10.40 -8.22
C MET A 75 2.17 -11.03 -7.77
N MET A 76 2.99 -10.32 -7.00
CA MET A 76 4.29 -10.80 -6.53
C MET A 76 4.12 -11.85 -5.43
N SER A 77 4.79 -12.99 -5.60
CA SER A 77 4.95 -13.99 -4.54
C SER A 77 6.13 -13.63 -3.63
N TYR A 78 5.97 -13.77 -2.32
CA TYR A 78 7.05 -13.48 -1.37
C TYR A 78 7.15 -14.44 -0.19
N GLY A 79 6.24 -15.42 -0.08
CA GLY A 79 6.25 -16.37 1.06
C GLY A 79 7.55 -17.15 1.20
N ILE A 80 8.23 -17.47 0.08
CA ILE A 80 9.54 -18.12 0.12
C ILE A 80 10.65 -17.17 0.62
N LEU A 81 10.57 -15.89 0.27
CA LEU A 81 11.51 -14.86 0.70
C LEU A 81 11.47 -14.66 2.22
N VAL A 82 10.25 -14.68 2.77
CA VAL A 82 9.99 -14.69 4.21
C VAL A 82 10.63 -15.90 4.89
N GLY A 83 10.63 -17.06 4.22
CA GLY A 83 11.24 -18.29 4.70
C GLY A 83 12.77 -18.23 4.78
N TYR A 84 13.43 -17.49 3.88
CA TYR A 84 14.88 -17.27 3.96
C TYR A 84 15.28 -16.49 5.23
N GLY A 85 14.43 -15.59 5.72
CA GLY A 85 14.67 -14.87 6.97
C GLY A 85 14.70 -15.77 8.21
N ARG A 86 14.18 -17.00 8.11
CA ARG A 86 14.20 -18.02 9.18
C ARG A 86 15.45 -18.92 9.10
N GLY A 87 16.39 -18.59 8.21
CA GLY A 87 17.63 -19.31 8.01
C GLY A 87 18.62 -19.14 9.16
N VAL A 88 19.64 -20.00 9.17
CA VAL A 88 20.73 -19.99 10.16
C VAL A 88 22.06 -19.53 9.57
N ASP A 89 22.11 -19.30 8.26
CA ASP A 89 23.32 -18.82 7.56
C ASP A 89 23.13 -17.39 7.07
N PHE A 90 24.22 -16.62 7.12
CA PHE A 90 24.19 -15.20 6.82
C PHE A 90 23.75 -14.90 5.39
N ILE A 91 24.20 -15.70 4.41
CA ILE A 91 24.01 -15.40 2.99
C ILE A 91 22.54 -15.56 2.61
N ASN A 92 21.89 -16.66 2.98
CA ASN A 92 20.48 -16.89 2.71
C ASN A 92 19.60 -15.89 3.46
N VAL A 93 19.87 -15.61 4.75
CA VAL A 93 19.09 -14.64 5.52
C VAL A 93 19.22 -13.22 4.94
N TYR A 94 20.44 -12.78 4.65
CA TYR A 94 20.67 -11.46 4.05
C TYR A 94 20.04 -11.36 2.65
N TYR A 95 20.14 -12.42 1.84
CA TYR A 95 19.47 -12.50 0.55
C TYR A 95 17.94 -12.40 0.69
N GLY A 96 17.35 -13.09 1.67
CA GLY A 96 15.92 -13.01 1.98
C GLY A 96 15.48 -11.59 2.32
N LEU A 97 16.18 -10.94 3.25
CA LEU A 97 15.91 -9.55 3.64
C LEU A 97 16.10 -8.58 2.47
N ALA A 98 17.14 -8.75 1.66
CA ALA A 98 17.39 -7.93 0.47
C ALA A 98 16.30 -8.14 -0.61
N SER A 99 15.82 -9.37 -0.78
CA SER A 99 14.73 -9.70 -1.70
C SER A 99 13.40 -9.09 -1.24
N LEU A 100 13.12 -9.12 0.06
CA LEU A 100 11.97 -8.44 0.65
C LEU A 100 12.07 -6.90 0.53
N LEU A 101 13.27 -6.33 0.63
CA LEU A 101 13.53 -4.93 0.31
C LEU A 101 13.14 -4.60 -1.13
N VAL A 102 13.46 -5.48 -2.09
CA VAL A 102 13.06 -5.30 -3.50
C VAL A 102 11.55 -5.40 -3.64
N VAL A 103 10.91 -6.49 -3.18
CA VAL A 103 9.46 -6.70 -3.34
C VAL A 103 8.65 -5.61 -2.64
N GLY A 104 8.95 -5.31 -1.38
CA GLY A 104 8.29 -4.22 -0.65
C GLY A 104 8.55 -2.86 -1.29
N GLY A 105 9.74 -2.71 -1.88
CA GLY A 105 10.12 -1.53 -2.64
C GLY A 105 9.28 -1.34 -3.90
N LEU A 106 8.97 -2.41 -4.63
CA LEU A 106 8.17 -2.36 -5.85
C LEU A 106 6.71 -1.98 -5.56
N TYR A 107 6.12 -2.48 -4.47
CA TYR A 107 4.81 -2.04 -3.99
C TYR A 107 4.76 -0.52 -3.80
N GLY A 108 5.68 0.02 -2.99
CA GLY A 108 5.73 1.44 -2.69
C GLY A 108 6.11 2.29 -3.90
N LEU A 109 7.03 1.81 -4.74
CA LEU A 109 7.49 2.51 -5.93
C LEU A 109 6.34 2.79 -6.89
N ILE A 110 5.61 1.74 -7.28
CA ILE A 110 4.52 1.84 -8.25
C ILE A 110 3.32 2.57 -7.63
N GLY A 111 2.91 2.19 -6.42
CA GLY A 111 1.81 2.82 -5.69
C GLY A 111 2.03 4.33 -5.47
N GLY A 112 3.17 4.71 -4.90
CA GLY A 112 3.55 6.10 -4.69
C GLY A 112 3.78 6.87 -6.00
N GLY A 113 4.30 6.20 -7.03
CA GLY A 113 4.54 6.81 -8.34
C GLY A 113 3.26 7.17 -9.09
N LEU A 114 2.30 6.27 -9.18
CA LEU A 114 1.01 6.55 -9.83
C LEU A 114 0.21 7.60 -9.06
N PHE A 115 0.20 7.54 -7.72
CA PHE A 115 -0.35 8.59 -6.87
C PHE A 115 0.30 9.95 -7.14
N GLY A 116 1.64 10.00 -7.13
CA GLY A 116 2.41 11.22 -7.37
C GLY A 116 2.21 11.80 -8.77
N LEU A 117 2.04 10.97 -9.80
CA LEU A 117 1.74 11.42 -11.16
C LEU A 117 0.39 12.15 -11.24
N VAL A 118 -0.65 11.67 -10.56
CA VAL A 118 -1.93 12.39 -10.51
C VAL A 118 -1.77 13.75 -9.84
N LEU A 119 -1.01 13.81 -8.74
CA LEU A 119 -0.76 15.09 -8.07
C LEU A 119 0.04 16.07 -8.93
N ALA A 120 0.96 15.56 -9.75
CA ALA A 120 1.78 16.34 -10.67
C ALA A 120 1.06 16.77 -11.96
N ASP A 121 -0.10 16.17 -12.27
CA ASP A 121 -0.88 16.46 -13.48
C ASP A 121 -1.40 17.89 -13.46
N HIS A 122 -0.92 18.72 -14.40
CA HIS A 122 -1.22 20.15 -14.48
C HIS A 122 -1.40 20.57 -15.96
N PRO A 123 -2.26 21.55 -16.31
CA PRO A 123 -2.47 22.00 -17.69
C PRO A 123 -1.18 22.32 -18.48
N GLU A 124 -0.23 22.99 -17.84
CA GLU A 124 1.07 23.34 -18.47
C GLU A 124 2.01 22.13 -18.62
N LYS A 125 1.74 21.04 -17.89
CA LYS A 125 2.62 19.87 -17.83
C LYS A 125 1.81 18.59 -17.61
N LYS A 126 0.94 18.29 -18.58
CA LYS A 126 -0.01 17.18 -18.52
C LYS A 126 0.68 15.82 -18.45
N ILE A 127 0.09 14.90 -17.68
CA ILE A 127 0.48 13.49 -17.71
C ILE A 127 -0.23 12.79 -18.87
N LYS A 128 0.56 12.22 -19.78
CA LYS A 128 0.08 11.40 -20.89
C LYS A 128 -0.18 9.98 -20.40
N TRP A 129 -1.34 9.75 -19.79
CA TRP A 129 -1.69 8.46 -19.16
C TRP A 129 -1.61 7.27 -20.12
N HIS A 130 -2.02 7.43 -21.38
CA HIS A 130 -1.85 6.40 -22.41
C HIS A 130 -0.39 5.98 -22.54
N GLN A 131 0.53 6.96 -22.56
CA GLN A 131 1.96 6.71 -22.67
C GLN A 131 2.55 6.08 -21.40
N VAL A 132 2.11 6.51 -20.21
CA VAL A 132 2.52 5.89 -18.93
C VAL A 132 2.13 4.41 -18.92
N VAL A 133 0.88 4.09 -19.25
CA VAL A 133 0.39 2.70 -19.26
C VAL A 133 1.14 1.87 -20.29
N THR A 134 1.29 2.35 -21.53
CA THR A 134 2.05 1.64 -22.57
C THR A 134 3.50 1.40 -22.17
N GLU A 135 4.21 2.42 -21.67
CA GLU A 135 5.62 2.29 -21.26
C GLU A 135 5.78 1.33 -20.08
N MET A 136 4.88 1.37 -19.09
CA MET A 136 4.89 0.41 -17.98
C MET A 136 4.66 -1.03 -18.45
N THR A 137 3.66 -1.25 -19.32
CA THR A 137 3.38 -2.58 -19.87
C THR A 137 4.56 -3.12 -20.67
N VAL A 138 5.11 -2.32 -21.59
CA VAL A 138 6.27 -2.73 -22.41
C VAL A 138 7.49 -2.96 -21.51
N GLY A 139 7.75 -2.07 -20.54
CA GLY A 139 8.84 -2.22 -19.58
C GLY A 139 8.74 -3.51 -18.76
N GLY A 140 7.54 -3.83 -18.26
CA GLY A 140 7.28 -5.08 -17.53
C GLY A 140 7.54 -6.33 -18.38
N ILE A 141 7.04 -6.36 -19.61
CA ILE A 141 7.25 -7.48 -20.55
C ILE A 141 8.73 -7.64 -20.87
N VAL A 142 9.39 -6.57 -21.31
CA VAL A 142 10.81 -6.62 -21.71
C VAL A 142 11.69 -7.05 -20.54
N PHE A 143 11.47 -6.50 -19.35
CA PHE A 143 12.26 -6.85 -18.18
C PHE A 143 12.05 -8.31 -17.78
N TYR A 144 10.80 -8.79 -17.74
CA TYR A 144 10.51 -10.16 -17.37
C TYR A 144 11.19 -11.16 -18.32
N TYR A 145 10.98 -11.04 -19.63
CA TYR A 145 11.57 -11.98 -20.58
C TYR A 145 13.10 -11.87 -20.67
N LEU A 146 13.67 -10.68 -20.51
CA LEU A 146 15.12 -10.52 -20.55
C LEU A 146 15.81 -10.98 -19.27
N ILE A 147 15.32 -10.55 -18.10
CA ILE A 147 16.01 -10.75 -16.82
C ILE A 147 15.63 -12.09 -16.18
N VAL A 148 14.35 -12.46 -16.22
CA VAL A 148 13.87 -13.70 -15.59
C VAL A 148 14.06 -14.85 -16.56
N GLU A 149 13.40 -14.82 -17.72
CA GLU A 149 13.39 -15.98 -18.63
C GLU A 149 14.74 -16.20 -19.33
N GLN A 150 15.33 -15.17 -19.92
CA GLN A 150 16.56 -15.32 -20.71
C GLN A 150 17.84 -15.40 -19.85
N LEU A 151 17.93 -14.62 -18.78
CA LEU A 151 19.11 -14.60 -17.90
C LEU A 151 18.98 -15.51 -16.67
N GLY A 152 17.79 -16.08 -16.41
CA GLY A 152 17.57 -17.00 -15.30
C GLY A 152 17.68 -16.34 -13.91
N PHE A 153 17.48 -15.02 -13.80
CA PHE A 153 17.53 -14.34 -12.50
C PHE A 153 16.21 -14.56 -11.75
N GLU A 154 16.11 -15.70 -11.08
CA GLU A 154 14.94 -16.08 -10.29
C GLU A 154 15.14 -15.75 -8.81
N MET A 155 14.15 -15.06 -8.22
CA MET A 155 14.16 -14.65 -6.83
C MET A 155 13.27 -15.54 -5.95
N THR A 156 12.19 -16.10 -6.50
CA THR A 156 11.12 -16.79 -5.77
C THR A 156 10.79 -18.24 -6.21
N PRO A 157 11.68 -19.02 -6.86
CA PRO A 157 11.30 -20.32 -7.42
C PRO A 157 10.90 -21.31 -6.31
N PRO A 158 9.92 -22.21 -6.53
CA PRO A 158 9.19 -22.46 -7.78
C PRO A 158 7.94 -21.57 -7.96
N ARG A 159 7.83 -20.46 -7.23
CA ARG A 159 6.68 -19.55 -7.35
C ARG A 159 6.85 -18.58 -8.53
N SER A 160 5.79 -17.82 -8.79
CA SER A 160 5.75 -16.82 -9.86
C SER A 160 6.78 -15.70 -9.65
N GLU A 161 7.60 -15.46 -10.67
CA GLU A 161 8.60 -14.39 -10.76
C GLU A 161 8.00 -13.05 -11.21
N ALA A 162 6.72 -12.80 -10.90
CA ALA A 162 6.02 -11.57 -11.29
C ALA A 162 6.64 -10.28 -10.73
N TRP A 163 7.57 -10.37 -9.77
CA TRP A 163 8.38 -9.23 -9.34
C TRP A 163 9.17 -8.63 -10.52
N GLY A 164 9.58 -9.44 -11.50
CA GLY A 164 10.27 -8.96 -12.71
C GLY A 164 9.38 -8.05 -13.55
N ILE A 165 8.09 -8.39 -13.69
CA ILE A 165 7.09 -7.55 -14.37
C ILE A 165 6.93 -6.22 -13.60
N CYS A 166 6.85 -6.29 -12.27
CA CYS A 166 6.77 -5.09 -11.42
C CYS A 166 8.03 -4.22 -11.50
N ALA A 167 9.22 -4.83 -11.51
CA ALA A 167 10.49 -4.12 -11.64
C ALA A 167 10.58 -3.38 -12.98
N GLY A 168 10.31 -4.07 -14.10
CA GLY A 168 10.28 -3.46 -15.43
C GLY A 168 9.28 -2.31 -15.54
N SER A 169 8.07 -2.51 -15.02
CA SER A 169 7.02 -1.48 -15.00
C SER A 169 7.43 -0.26 -14.18
N GLY A 170 8.01 -0.48 -13.00
CA GLY A 170 8.50 0.57 -12.12
C GLY A 170 9.66 1.37 -12.73
N ILE A 171 10.61 0.69 -13.39
CA ILE A 171 11.75 1.33 -14.09
C ILE A 171 11.23 2.19 -15.24
N ALA A 172 10.32 1.68 -16.07
CA ALA A 172 9.73 2.44 -17.16
C ALA A 172 8.94 3.66 -16.66
N MET A 173 8.20 3.52 -15.56
CA MET A 173 7.51 4.64 -14.91
C MET A 173 8.49 5.72 -14.41
N LEU A 174 9.59 5.32 -13.75
CA LEU A 174 10.64 6.25 -13.33
C LEU A 174 11.30 6.94 -14.52
N TYR A 175 11.54 6.21 -15.60
CA TYR A 175 12.10 6.77 -16.83
C TYR A 175 11.15 7.80 -17.46
N TYR A 176 9.85 7.50 -17.53
CA TYR A 176 8.81 8.46 -17.92
C TYR A 176 8.85 9.72 -17.06
N MET A 177 8.92 9.58 -15.73
CA MET A 177 8.99 10.73 -14.82
C MET A 177 10.27 11.55 -15.04
N ALA A 178 11.42 10.91 -15.24
CA ALA A 178 12.68 11.59 -15.47
C ALA A 178 12.66 12.40 -16.77
N ARG A 179 12.25 11.78 -17.88
CA ARG A 179 12.23 12.41 -19.22
C ARG A 179 11.16 13.49 -19.36
N THR A 180 10.06 13.38 -18.62
CA THR A 180 9.02 14.42 -18.53
C THR A 180 9.24 15.39 -17.37
N LYS A 181 10.38 15.30 -16.67
CA LYS A 181 10.79 16.15 -15.54
C LYS A 181 9.81 16.13 -14.37
N GLN A 182 9.02 15.07 -14.17
CA GLN A 182 8.05 14.91 -13.07
C GLN A 182 8.75 14.49 -11.77
N TYR A 183 9.70 15.31 -11.33
CA TYR A 183 10.60 15.00 -10.22
C TYR A 183 9.89 14.87 -8.86
N SER A 184 8.77 15.57 -8.66
CA SER A 184 7.95 15.46 -7.46
C SER A 184 7.28 14.10 -7.36
N ALA A 185 6.67 13.63 -8.45
CA ALA A 185 6.12 12.28 -8.53
C ALA A 185 7.21 11.22 -8.34
N MET A 186 8.37 11.41 -8.98
CA MET A 186 9.53 10.51 -8.84
C MET A 186 10.05 10.44 -7.40
N ARG A 187 10.05 11.58 -6.69
CA ARG A 187 10.44 11.65 -5.27
C ARG A 187 9.45 10.87 -4.41
N VAL A 188 8.14 11.00 -4.64
CA VAL A 188 7.11 10.21 -3.93
C VAL A 188 7.31 8.72 -4.19
N ALA A 189 7.48 8.31 -5.44
CA ALA A 189 7.74 6.92 -5.82
C ALA A 189 8.94 6.34 -5.05
N ILE A 190 10.07 7.04 -5.08
CA ILE A 190 11.31 6.52 -4.50
C ILE A 190 11.25 6.45 -2.98
N TYR A 191 10.69 7.45 -2.28
CA TYR A 191 10.57 7.36 -0.83
C TYR A 191 9.52 6.35 -0.38
N ALA A 192 8.41 6.21 -1.12
CA ALA A 192 7.44 5.16 -0.87
C ALA A 192 8.07 3.77 -1.07
N GLY A 193 8.89 3.58 -2.12
CA GLY A 193 9.62 2.34 -2.36
C GLY A 193 10.68 2.05 -1.30
N LEU A 194 11.56 3.01 -0.98
CA LEU A 194 12.56 2.84 0.09
C LEU A 194 11.88 2.51 1.44
N GLY A 195 10.78 3.18 1.75
CA GLY A 195 9.98 2.92 2.94
C GLY A 195 9.34 1.54 2.92
N GLY A 196 8.61 1.18 1.87
CA GLY A 196 7.93 -0.12 1.76
C GLY A 196 8.91 -1.28 1.77
N GLY A 197 10.03 -1.16 1.07
CA GLY A 197 11.07 -2.17 1.04
C GLY A 197 11.76 -2.35 2.39
N PHE A 198 12.23 -1.27 3.01
CA PHE A 198 12.78 -1.35 4.37
C PHE A 198 11.77 -1.93 5.35
N GLY A 199 10.52 -1.45 5.30
CA GLY A 199 9.45 -1.91 6.18
C GLY A 199 9.13 -3.39 6.03
N PHE A 200 9.25 -3.93 4.82
CA PHE A 200 9.01 -5.36 4.61
C PHE A 200 10.13 -6.23 5.17
N ALA A 201 11.38 -5.88 4.85
CA ALA A 201 12.54 -6.60 5.37
C ALA A 201 12.63 -6.51 6.91
N PHE A 202 12.45 -5.31 7.46
CA PHE A 202 12.39 -5.10 8.91
C PHE A 202 11.20 -5.80 9.54
N GLY A 203 10.05 -5.83 8.86
CA GLY A 203 8.86 -6.57 9.29
C GLY A 203 9.12 -8.07 9.39
N ASN A 204 9.84 -8.66 8.44
CA ASN A 204 10.22 -10.08 8.49
C ASN A 204 11.23 -10.35 9.62
N PHE A 205 12.19 -9.46 9.83
CA PHE A 205 13.06 -9.51 11.00
C PHE A 205 12.27 -9.55 12.32
N LEU A 206 11.30 -8.65 12.50
CA LEU A 206 10.43 -8.64 13.69
C LEU A 206 9.58 -9.91 13.78
N GLN A 207 9.06 -10.38 12.65
CA GLN A 207 8.27 -11.61 12.60
C GLN A 207 9.07 -12.81 13.10
N VAL A 208 10.31 -12.98 12.63
CA VAL A 208 11.18 -14.09 13.05
C VAL A 208 11.46 -13.99 14.55
N LEU A 209 11.93 -12.83 15.02
CA LEU A 209 12.23 -12.65 16.44
C LEU A 209 11.03 -12.83 17.35
N GLY A 210 9.84 -12.33 16.97
CA GLY A 210 8.65 -12.53 17.79
C GLY A 210 8.17 -13.98 17.81
N ASN A 211 8.39 -14.75 16.74
CA ASN A 211 8.14 -16.19 16.75
C ASN A 211 9.15 -16.93 17.64
N VAL A 212 10.43 -16.54 17.62
CA VAL A 212 11.47 -17.11 18.49
C VAL A 212 11.19 -16.80 19.96
N ALA A 213 10.70 -15.58 20.24
CA ALA A 213 10.29 -15.16 21.57
C ALA A 213 8.90 -15.68 21.98
N GLU A 214 8.27 -16.52 21.15
CA GLU A 214 6.95 -17.11 21.38
C GLU A 214 5.87 -16.08 21.77
N ILE A 215 5.94 -14.88 21.18
CA ILE A 215 4.94 -13.83 21.44
C ILE A 215 3.59 -14.34 20.92
N PRO A 216 2.53 -14.40 21.76
CA PRO A 216 1.21 -14.91 21.37
C PRO A 216 0.44 -13.85 20.56
N PHE A 217 1.02 -13.43 19.44
CA PHE A 217 0.46 -12.43 18.54
C PHE A 217 0.70 -12.86 17.09
N ASN A 218 -0.13 -12.38 16.17
CA ASN A 218 0.01 -12.67 14.76
C ASN A 218 1.25 -11.95 14.17
N MET A 219 2.40 -12.60 14.22
CA MET A 219 3.67 -12.03 13.76
C MET A 219 3.72 -11.79 12.25
N TRP A 220 2.92 -12.53 11.46
CA TRP A 220 2.73 -12.22 10.04
C TRP A 220 2.07 -10.85 9.86
N ASN A 221 1.10 -10.54 10.72
CA ASN A 221 0.44 -9.25 10.70
C ASN A 221 1.39 -8.11 11.08
N VAL A 222 2.32 -8.33 12.02
CA VAL A 222 3.36 -7.35 12.37
C VAL A 222 4.25 -7.03 11.17
N MET A 223 4.62 -8.05 10.38
CA MET A 223 5.37 -7.85 9.14
C MET A 223 4.60 -7.02 8.11
N GLU A 224 3.34 -7.38 7.85
CA GLU A 224 2.46 -6.64 6.92
C GLU A 224 2.22 -5.19 7.40
N TYR A 225 2.01 -4.99 8.71
CA TYR A 225 1.89 -3.68 9.33
C TYR A 225 3.15 -2.84 9.11
N SER A 226 4.33 -3.44 9.27
CA SER A 226 5.62 -2.76 9.08
C SER A 226 5.80 -2.28 7.64
N LEU A 227 5.50 -3.13 6.65
CA LEU A 227 5.51 -2.73 5.23
C LEU A 227 4.62 -1.51 5.00
N GLY A 228 3.35 -1.59 5.44
CA GLY A 228 2.40 -0.49 5.27
C GLY A 228 2.81 0.79 6.01
N PHE A 229 3.37 0.68 7.21
CA PHE A 229 3.81 1.82 8.02
C PHE A 229 4.93 2.60 7.33
N PHE A 230 6.04 1.92 7.00
CA PHE A 230 7.18 2.59 6.40
C PHE A 230 6.90 2.99 4.95
N GLY A 231 6.11 2.21 4.20
CA GLY A 231 5.64 2.58 2.87
C GLY A 231 4.78 3.85 2.89
N GLY A 232 3.83 3.95 3.82
CA GLY A 232 2.95 5.10 3.98
C GLY A 232 3.71 6.33 4.47
N ALA A 233 4.61 6.16 5.43
CA ALA A 233 5.49 7.22 5.93
C ALA A 233 6.43 7.74 4.83
N GLY A 234 7.02 6.84 4.03
CA GLY A 234 7.85 7.19 2.88
C GLY A 234 7.07 7.97 1.81
N MET A 235 5.86 7.50 1.47
CA MET A 235 4.96 8.17 0.53
C MET A 235 4.57 9.58 1.03
N ALA A 236 4.24 9.71 2.32
CA ALA A 236 3.91 10.99 2.94
C ALA A 236 5.11 11.95 2.99
N TYR A 237 6.28 11.45 3.40
CA TYR A 237 7.52 12.22 3.39
C TYR A 237 7.86 12.73 2.00
N GLY A 238 7.79 11.86 0.99
CA GLY A 238 7.99 12.23 -0.41
C GLY A 238 7.00 13.31 -0.86
N THR A 239 5.75 13.22 -0.40
CA THR A 239 4.68 14.17 -0.76
C THR A 239 4.88 15.54 -0.12
N PHE A 240 5.08 15.59 1.20
CA PHE A 240 5.19 16.85 1.95
C PHE A 240 6.54 17.56 1.75
N THR A 241 7.55 16.85 1.21
CA THR A 241 8.86 17.45 0.88
C THR A 241 9.06 17.71 -0.62
N SER A 242 8.02 17.56 -1.43
CA SER A 242 8.05 17.84 -2.86
C SER A 242 7.42 19.20 -3.18
N LYS A 243 7.91 19.81 -4.25
CA LYS A 243 7.29 20.99 -4.86
C LYS A 243 6.15 20.57 -5.77
N TRP A 244 4.95 21.08 -5.56
CA TRP A 244 3.79 20.73 -6.39
C TRP A 244 3.35 21.92 -7.23
N PRO A 245 2.79 21.71 -8.43
CA PRO A 245 2.21 22.79 -9.22
C PRO A 245 1.17 23.58 -8.40
N GLU A 246 1.22 24.90 -8.48
CA GLU A 246 0.17 25.76 -7.94
C GLU A 246 -1.02 25.72 -8.91
N GLU A 247 -2.19 25.31 -8.42
CA GLU A 247 -3.41 25.36 -9.23
C GLU A 247 -4.07 26.72 -9.04
N LYS A 248 -4.34 27.42 -10.14
CA LYS A 248 -5.15 28.64 -10.09
C LYS A 248 -6.57 28.27 -9.60
N PRO A 249 -7.21 29.06 -8.72
CA PRO A 249 -8.52 28.75 -8.13
C PRO A 249 -9.64 28.47 -9.16
N THR A 250 -9.46 28.94 -10.39
CA THR A 250 -10.48 29.10 -11.42
C THR A 250 -10.45 28.05 -12.53
N THR A 251 -9.60 27.02 -12.47
CA THR A 251 -9.73 25.95 -13.46
C THR A 251 -11.02 25.17 -13.20
N GLN A 252 -12.04 25.47 -14.02
CA GLN A 252 -13.28 24.70 -14.11
C GLN A 252 -12.92 23.22 -14.12
N PHE A 253 -13.26 22.56 -13.01
CA PHE A 253 -12.97 21.16 -12.84
C PHE A 253 -13.93 20.37 -13.72
N THR A 254 -13.42 19.74 -14.78
CA THR A 254 -14.25 18.88 -15.63
C THR A 254 -14.35 17.51 -14.98
N THR A 255 -15.51 17.24 -14.36
CA THR A 255 -15.90 15.93 -13.80
C THR A 255 -15.99 14.80 -14.84
N SER A 256 -15.77 15.08 -16.14
CA SER A 256 -15.95 14.10 -17.24
C SER A 256 -15.11 12.83 -17.06
N ASN A 257 -13.98 12.91 -16.35
CA ASN A 257 -13.03 11.80 -16.19
C ASN A 257 -12.97 11.23 -14.77
N LEU A 258 -13.97 11.52 -13.92
CA LEU A 258 -14.04 10.99 -12.54
C LEU A 258 -14.84 9.70 -12.39
N SER A 259 -15.71 9.36 -13.34
CA SER A 259 -16.57 8.18 -13.22
C SER A 259 -15.76 6.90 -13.06
N ILE A 260 -14.68 6.73 -13.84
CA ILE A 260 -13.80 5.56 -13.74
C ILE A 260 -13.10 5.49 -12.37
N PRO A 261 -12.41 6.54 -11.88
CA PRO A 261 -11.84 6.52 -10.53
C PRO A 261 -12.85 6.26 -9.41
N ILE A 262 -14.05 6.85 -9.48
CA ILE A 262 -15.09 6.66 -8.47
C ILE A 262 -15.57 5.21 -8.45
N ILE A 263 -15.97 4.68 -9.62
CA ILE A 263 -16.46 3.31 -9.76
C ILE A 263 -15.34 2.33 -9.39
N GLY A 264 -14.11 2.58 -9.87
CA GLY A 264 -12.95 1.75 -9.59
C GLY A 264 -12.63 1.65 -8.11
N LEU A 265 -12.52 2.80 -7.42
CA LEU A 265 -12.13 2.85 -6.00
C LEU A 265 -13.25 2.40 -5.06
N LEU A 266 -14.49 2.83 -5.31
CA LEU A 266 -15.60 2.67 -4.34
C LEU A 266 -16.49 1.47 -4.63
N ILE A 267 -16.41 0.87 -5.83
CA ILE A 267 -17.24 -0.26 -6.23
C ILE A 267 -16.38 -1.45 -6.64
N LEU A 268 -15.52 -1.32 -7.66
CA LEU A 268 -14.81 -2.47 -8.23
C LEU A 268 -13.81 -3.10 -7.26
N ILE A 269 -12.97 -2.30 -6.60
CA ILE A 269 -12.01 -2.82 -5.62
C ILE A 269 -12.74 -3.55 -4.47
N PRO A 270 -13.72 -2.94 -3.77
CA PRO A 270 -14.50 -3.64 -2.77
C PRO A 270 -15.25 -4.87 -3.29
N PHE A 271 -15.78 -4.82 -4.52
CA PHE A 271 -16.46 -5.95 -5.15
C PHE A 271 -15.53 -7.15 -5.34
N PHE A 272 -14.32 -6.94 -5.88
CA PHE A 272 -13.38 -8.05 -6.05
C PHE A 272 -12.90 -8.61 -4.72
N VAL A 273 -12.75 -7.77 -3.69
CA VAL A 273 -12.42 -8.23 -2.34
C VAL A 273 -13.57 -9.07 -1.78
N TRP A 274 -14.81 -8.60 -1.96
CA TRP A 274 -16.00 -9.33 -1.56
C TRP A 274 -16.10 -10.69 -2.28
N GLN A 275 -16.01 -10.69 -3.60
CA GLN A 275 -16.08 -11.90 -4.44
C GLN A 275 -15.03 -12.93 -4.03
N GLN A 276 -13.76 -12.53 -3.94
CA GLN A 276 -12.69 -13.49 -3.63
C GLN A 276 -12.71 -13.97 -2.18
N SER A 277 -13.07 -13.09 -1.24
CA SER A 277 -12.96 -13.41 0.20
C SER A 277 -14.21 -14.08 0.76
N PHE A 278 -15.39 -13.72 0.26
CA PHE A 278 -16.67 -14.19 0.79
C PHE A 278 -17.39 -15.17 -0.12
N ILE A 279 -17.13 -15.18 -1.44
CA ILE A 279 -17.77 -16.12 -2.38
C ILE A 279 -16.85 -17.26 -2.76
N MET A 280 -15.61 -16.97 -3.14
CA MET A 280 -14.68 -17.99 -3.64
C MET A 280 -14.01 -18.81 -2.53
N LYS A 281 -13.98 -18.28 -1.31
CA LYS A 281 -13.41 -18.96 -0.15
C LYS A 281 -14.54 -19.50 0.72
N ASP A 282 -14.50 -20.79 1.02
CA ASP A 282 -15.33 -21.34 2.09
C ASP A 282 -14.72 -20.95 3.43
N PHE A 283 -15.46 -20.17 4.21
CA PHE A 283 -15.09 -19.77 5.57
C PHE A 283 -16.09 -20.30 6.61
N SER A 284 -16.91 -21.28 6.23
CA SER A 284 -17.84 -21.95 7.13
C SER A 284 -17.12 -22.63 8.29
N ASP A 285 -15.93 -23.20 8.08
CA ASP A 285 -15.10 -23.76 9.16
C ASP A 285 -14.70 -22.70 10.21
N THR A 286 -14.35 -21.49 9.75
CA THR A 286 -14.01 -20.38 10.65
C THR A 286 -15.21 -19.96 11.50
N LEU A 287 -16.40 -19.97 10.91
CA LEU A 287 -17.65 -19.69 11.64
C LEU A 287 -18.08 -20.87 12.52
N GLY A 288 -17.87 -22.12 12.08
CA GLY A 288 -18.30 -23.34 12.77
C GLY A 288 -17.67 -23.53 14.14
N ALA A 289 -16.52 -22.88 14.38
CA ALA A 289 -15.92 -22.79 15.70
C ALA A 289 -16.76 -22.00 16.73
N PHE A 290 -17.73 -21.20 16.26
CA PHE A 290 -18.47 -20.25 17.08
C PHE A 290 -20.00 -20.32 16.93
N VAL A 291 -20.51 -20.91 15.85
CA VAL A 291 -21.96 -21.01 15.57
C VAL A 291 -22.38 -22.42 15.16
N SER A 292 -23.62 -22.79 15.50
CA SER A 292 -24.19 -24.11 15.22
C SER A 292 -24.63 -24.33 13.76
N GLN A 293 -24.86 -23.25 13.00
CA GLN A 293 -25.27 -23.31 11.59
C GLN A 293 -24.34 -22.44 10.71
N PRO A 294 -23.07 -22.84 10.53
CA PRO A 294 -22.07 -22.00 9.88
C PRO A 294 -22.40 -21.62 8.44
N GLN A 295 -23.09 -22.49 7.68
CA GLN A 295 -23.50 -22.20 6.30
C GLN A 295 -24.54 -21.07 6.23
N THR A 296 -25.52 -21.06 7.13
CA THR A 296 -26.52 -19.98 7.23
C THR A 296 -25.85 -18.65 7.56
N TRP A 297 -24.94 -18.66 8.54
CA TRP A 297 -24.20 -17.45 8.93
C TRP A 297 -23.28 -16.95 7.83
N MET A 298 -22.61 -17.84 7.10
CA MET A 298 -21.80 -17.50 5.93
C MET A 298 -22.63 -16.75 4.88
N MET A 299 -23.83 -17.25 4.55
CA MET A 299 -24.75 -16.60 3.61
C MET A 299 -25.21 -15.22 4.10
N VAL A 300 -25.54 -15.10 5.38
CA VAL A 300 -25.91 -13.81 5.99
C VAL A 300 -24.76 -12.80 5.88
N VAL A 301 -23.54 -13.22 6.20
CA VAL A 301 -22.34 -12.37 6.10
C VAL A 301 -22.09 -11.95 4.64
N GLN A 302 -22.22 -12.86 3.68
CA GLN A 302 -22.09 -12.56 2.25
C GLN A 302 -23.08 -11.48 1.80
N ILE A 303 -24.35 -11.59 2.21
CA ILE A 303 -25.40 -10.62 1.85
C ILE A 303 -25.17 -9.27 2.53
N ILE A 304 -24.87 -9.27 3.83
CA ILE A 304 -24.63 -8.03 4.59
C ILE A 304 -23.44 -7.26 3.99
N THR A 305 -22.33 -7.95 3.74
CA THR A 305 -21.13 -7.31 3.16
C THR A 305 -21.42 -6.75 1.77
N LEU A 306 -22.14 -7.49 0.92
CA LEU A 306 -22.59 -7.05 -0.40
C LEU A 306 -23.42 -5.75 -0.32
N LEU A 307 -24.44 -5.73 0.53
CA LEU A 307 -25.32 -4.59 0.69
C LEU A 307 -24.57 -3.37 1.25
N VAL A 308 -23.67 -3.56 2.20
CA VAL A 308 -22.90 -2.47 2.82
C VAL A 308 -22.01 -1.78 1.80
N PHE A 309 -21.15 -2.51 1.07
CA PHE A 309 -20.23 -1.84 0.15
C PHE A 309 -20.97 -1.25 -1.07
N LEU A 310 -22.00 -1.94 -1.60
CA LEU A 310 -22.77 -1.44 -2.73
C LEU A 310 -23.56 -0.18 -2.36
N SER A 311 -24.23 -0.16 -1.21
CA SER A 311 -24.98 1.03 -0.76
C SER A 311 -24.07 2.24 -0.60
N LEU A 312 -22.89 2.06 0.02
CA LEU A 312 -21.88 3.12 0.15
C LEU A 312 -21.32 3.55 -1.21
N GLY A 313 -20.97 2.61 -2.08
CA GLY A 313 -20.48 2.89 -3.42
C GLY A 313 -21.49 3.67 -4.27
N ILE A 314 -22.76 3.27 -4.24
CA ILE A 314 -23.86 3.94 -4.94
C ILE A 314 -24.11 5.33 -4.33
N TYR A 315 -24.11 5.45 -3.00
CA TYR A 315 -24.29 6.73 -2.30
C TYR A 315 -23.24 7.76 -2.74
N TRP A 316 -21.96 7.41 -2.65
CA TRP A 316 -20.87 8.30 -3.02
C TRP A 316 -20.87 8.62 -4.52
N THR A 317 -21.15 7.62 -5.37
CA THR A 317 -21.24 7.83 -6.82
C THR A 317 -22.36 8.80 -7.18
N LYS A 318 -23.54 8.67 -6.56
CA LYS A 318 -24.65 9.60 -6.77
C LYS A 318 -24.33 11.01 -6.26
N LEU A 319 -23.73 11.13 -5.08
CA LEU A 319 -23.36 12.43 -4.50
C LEU A 319 -22.38 13.17 -5.40
N PHE A 320 -21.34 12.50 -5.88
CA PHE A 320 -20.35 13.09 -6.79
C PHE A 320 -20.93 13.37 -8.17
N SER A 321 -21.81 12.52 -8.69
CA SER A 321 -22.48 12.76 -9.97
C SER A 321 -23.39 13.99 -9.93
N LYS A 322 -24.06 14.28 -8.81
CA LYS A 322 -24.87 15.50 -8.65
C LYS A 322 -24.07 16.80 -8.71
N LYS A 323 -22.76 16.74 -8.43
CA LYS A 323 -21.86 17.91 -8.52
C LYS A 323 -21.40 18.21 -9.95
N LYS A 324 -21.64 17.31 -10.90
CA LYS A 324 -21.30 17.52 -12.31
C LYS A 324 -22.18 18.62 -12.91
N GLY A 325 -21.55 19.68 -13.42
CA GLY A 325 -22.25 20.76 -14.12
C GLY A 325 -22.70 21.95 -13.25
N LEU A 326 -22.47 21.93 -11.93
CA LEU A 326 -22.77 23.06 -11.04
C LEU A 326 -21.66 24.14 -11.09
N ALA A 327 -21.92 25.36 -10.65
CA ALA A 327 -20.90 26.43 -10.58
C ALA A 327 -19.83 26.16 -9.49
N ASN A 328 -20.19 25.45 -8.41
CA ASN A 328 -19.31 25.07 -7.30
C ASN A 328 -19.01 23.55 -7.31
N GLN A 329 -18.25 23.07 -8.30
CA GLN A 329 -17.94 21.62 -8.46
C GLN A 329 -16.85 21.09 -7.52
N GLN A 330 -16.34 21.91 -6.60
CA GLN A 330 -15.20 21.52 -5.78
C GLN A 330 -15.61 20.50 -4.69
N PHE A 331 -14.73 19.54 -4.43
CA PHE A 331 -14.87 18.62 -3.30
C PHE A 331 -14.32 19.28 -2.04
N SER A 332 -15.08 19.19 -0.95
CA SER A 332 -14.70 19.71 0.35
C SER A 332 -13.88 18.70 1.14
N TYR A 333 -13.11 19.19 2.11
CA TYR A 333 -12.43 18.34 3.09
C TYR A 333 -13.38 17.34 3.77
N LYS A 334 -14.60 17.78 4.11
CA LYS A 334 -15.61 16.94 4.76
C LYS A 334 -16.02 15.76 3.88
N GLU A 335 -16.24 15.99 2.58
CA GLU A 335 -16.62 14.93 1.65
C GLU A 335 -15.51 13.90 1.46
N ILE A 336 -14.27 14.34 1.27
CA ILE A 336 -13.12 13.42 1.14
C ILE A 336 -12.88 12.67 2.46
N SER A 337 -13.09 13.33 3.61
CA SER A 337 -12.98 12.68 4.93
C SER A 337 -14.02 11.59 5.10
N MET A 338 -15.26 11.84 4.68
CA MET A 338 -16.32 10.84 4.77
C MET A 338 -16.10 9.67 3.81
N VAL A 339 -15.56 9.90 2.60
CA VAL A 339 -15.11 8.80 1.72
C VAL A 339 -14.02 7.97 2.39
N PHE A 340 -13.02 8.61 3.01
CA PHE A 340 -11.97 7.91 3.75
C PHE A 340 -12.53 7.07 4.90
N ILE A 341 -13.45 7.64 5.70
CA ILE A 341 -14.13 6.93 6.79
C ILE A 341 -14.93 5.74 6.26
N SER A 342 -15.73 5.92 5.20
CA SER A 342 -16.49 4.83 4.60
C SER A 342 -15.56 3.73 4.08
N LEU A 343 -14.56 4.09 3.28
CA LEU A 343 -13.66 3.12 2.64
C LEU A 343 -12.86 2.31 3.67
N PHE A 344 -12.35 2.98 4.71
CA PHE A 344 -11.54 2.33 5.75
C PHE A 344 -12.42 1.55 6.75
N GLY A 345 -13.55 2.13 7.17
CA GLY A 345 -14.51 1.46 8.04
C GLY A 345 -15.10 0.20 7.42
N THR A 346 -15.45 0.22 6.12
CA THR A 346 -15.91 -0.99 5.42
C THR A 346 -14.82 -2.05 5.35
N TYR A 347 -13.55 -1.65 5.18
CA TYR A 347 -12.45 -2.61 5.12
C TYR A 347 -12.22 -3.32 6.47
N ILE A 348 -12.33 -2.57 7.58
CA ILE A 348 -12.31 -3.11 8.94
C ILE A 348 -13.51 -4.03 9.19
N LEU A 349 -14.71 -3.61 8.78
CA LEU A 349 -15.92 -4.43 8.90
C LEU A 349 -15.75 -5.77 8.18
N PHE A 350 -15.21 -5.76 6.96
CA PHE A 350 -14.99 -6.97 6.19
C PHE A 350 -14.06 -7.94 6.91
N THR A 351 -12.95 -7.48 7.49
CA THR A 351 -12.02 -8.41 8.16
C THR A 351 -12.63 -8.99 9.43
N ILE A 352 -13.40 -8.19 10.19
CA ILE A 352 -14.08 -8.68 11.40
C ILE A 352 -15.10 -9.77 11.03
N LEU A 353 -15.89 -9.54 9.98
CA LEU A 353 -16.90 -10.50 9.52
C LEU A 353 -16.26 -11.76 8.93
N LEU A 354 -15.21 -11.62 8.12
CA LEU A 354 -14.51 -12.75 7.50
C LEU A 354 -13.84 -13.64 8.55
N THR A 355 -13.27 -13.04 9.59
CA THR A 355 -12.50 -13.77 10.61
C THR A 355 -13.35 -14.26 11.77
N GLY A 356 -14.64 -13.89 11.83
CA GLY A 356 -15.51 -14.22 12.94
C GLY A 356 -15.10 -13.58 14.27
N SER A 357 -14.21 -12.58 14.26
CA SER A 357 -13.62 -12.01 15.49
C SER A 357 -14.64 -11.23 16.34
N PHE A 358 -15.85 -10.98 15.83
CA PHE A 358 -16.95 -10.45 16.62
C PHE A 358 -17.55 -11.49 17.59
N LEU A 359 -17.25 -12.78 17.41
CA LEU A 359 -17.73 -13.88 18.24
C LEU A 359 -16.74 -14.28 19.35
N SER A 360 -15.46 -13.93 19.22
CA SER A 360 -14.46 -14.21 20.26
C SER A 360 -13.22 -13.30 20.16
N PHE A 361 -12.52 -13.14 21.28
CA PHE A 361 -11.32 -12.29 21.40
C PHE A 361 -10.01 -12.99 20.99
N TYR A 362 -10.07 -14.15 20.32
CA TYR A 362 -8.89 -14.93 19.95
C TYR A 362 -7.90 -14.20 19.02
N ARG A 363 -8.39 -13.20 18.28
CA ARG A 363 -7.59 -12.35 17.37
C ARG A 363 -7.61 -10.90 17.83
N ILE A 364 -6.82 -10.60 18.85
CA ILE A 364 -6.74 -9.27 19.44
C ILE A 364 -6.35 -8.19 18.42
N GLU A 365 -5.62 -8.55 17.35
CA GLU A 365 -5.23 -7.61 16.29
C GLU A 365 -6.43 -6.98 15.57
N GLN A 366 -7.57 -7.68 15.47
CA GLN A 366 -8.78 -7.16 14.83
C GLN A 366 -9.35 -5.94 15.59
N PHE A 367 -9.25 -5.97 16.92
CA PHE A 367 -9.69 -4.85 17.78
C PHE A 367 -8.66 -3.72 17.77
N LEU A 368 -7.37 -4.04 17.64
CA LEU A 368 -6.33 -3.02 17.48
C LEU A 368 -6.50 -2.22 16.18
N TYR A 369 -7.05 -2.81 15.11
CA TYR A 369 -7.40 -2.05 13.91
C TYR A 369 -8.46 -0.98 14.18
N ILE A 370 -9.48 -1.30 14.99
CA ILE A 370 -10.53 -0.34 15.39
C ILE A 370 -9.92 0.78 16.22
N VAL A 371 -9.10 0.43 17.22
CA VAL A 371 -8.40 1.41 18.06
C VAL A 371 -7.54 2.34 17.20
N ASN A 372 -6.75 1.77 16.29
CA ASN A 372 -5.88 2.56 15.43
C ASN A 372 -6.69 3.45 14.48
N PHE A 373 -7.79 2.94 13.92
CA PHE A 373 -8.72 3.71 13.11
C PHE A 373 -9.30 4.91 13.86
N ILE A 374 -9.77 4.73 15.09
CA ILE A 374 -10.29 5.83 15.93
C ILE A 374 -9.19 6.87 16.19
N ILE A 375 -7.98 6.44 16.55
CA ILE A 375 -6.84 7.33 16.75
C ILE A 375 -6.57 8.15 15.48
N ILE A 376 -6.52 7.50 14.31
CA ILE A 376 -6.31 8.17 13.03
C ILE A 376 -7.41 9.21 12.75
N LEU A 377 -8.69 8.87 12.96
CA LEU A 377 -9.81 9.80 12.76
C LEU A 377 -9.73 11.02 13.67
N VAL A 378 -9.29 10.84 14.92
CA VAL A 378 -9.13 11.94 15.89
C VAL A 378 -7.93 12.83 15.54
N LEU A 379 -6.86 12.27 14.99
CA LEU A 379 -5.61 13.00 14.74
C LEU A 379 -5.57 13.70 13.36
N ILE A 380 -6.10 13.11 12.29
CA ILE A 380 -6.12 13.73 10.95
C ILE A 380 -6.65 15.19 10.92
N PRO A 381 -7.74 15.56 11.63
CA PRO A 381 -8.22 16.94 11.63
C PRO A 381 -7.28 17.91 12.36
N LYS A 382 -6.46 17.43 13.32
CA LYS A 382 -5.64 18.25 14.23
C LYS A 382 -4.29 18.66 13.65
N TYR A 383 -3.77 17.93 12.67
CA TYR A 383 -2.43 18.16 12.15
C TYR A 383 -2.45 18.62 10.69
N LYS A 384 -1.51 19.52 10.39
CA LYS A 384 -1.24 20.05 9.05
C LYS A 384 0.28 20.14 8.88
N PRO A 385 0.88 19.44 7.90
CA PRO A 385 2.32 19.48 7.65
C PRO A 385 2.71 20.81 7.00
N THR A 386 3.93 21.27 7.28
CA THR A 386 4.57 22.35 6.54
C THR A 386 5.31 21.76 5.34
N PHE A 387 4.98 22.23 4.14
CA PHE A 387 5.65 21.75 2.94
C PHE A 387 7.10 22.28 2.91
N SER A 388 8.05 21.36 3.03
CA SER A 388 9.49 21.66 3.05
C SER A 388 10.11 21.18 1.75
N GLU A 389 10.08 22.04 0.73
CA GLU A 389 10.55 21.68 -0.61
C GLU A 389 12.02 21.25 -0.60
N ARG A 390 12.27 20.06 -1.14
CA ARG A 390 13.62 19.49 -1.29
C ARG A 390 13.84 19.02 -2.72
N PRO A 391 15.03 19.22 -3.28
CA PRO A 391 15.34 18.75 -4.62
C PRO A 391 15.31 17.21 -4.70
N ALA A 392 14.98 16.71 -5.89
CA ALA A 392 15.07 15.29 -6.23
C ALA A 392 16.53 14.94 -6.58
N LEU A 393 17.32 14.56 -5.57
CA LEU A 393 18.74 14.27 -5.74
C LEU A 393 19.01 12.76 -5.68
N SER A 394 19.46 12.19 -6.82
CA SER A 394 19.80 10.76 -6.92
C SER A 394 20.86 10.34 -5.89
N LYS A 395 21.85 11.20 -5.60
CA LYS A 395 22.89 10.94 -4.59
C LYS A 395 22.30 10.66 -3.20
N THR A 396 21.25 11.36 -2.81
CA THR A 396 20.60 11.15 -1.50
C THR A 396 19.91 9.81 -1.43
N TRP A 397 19.21 9.42 -2.49
CA TRP A 397 18.49 8.14 -2.56
C TRP A 397 19.44 6.95 -2.59
N ARG A 398 20.55 7.03 -3.34
CA ARG A 398 21.60 6.00 -3.36
C ARG A 398 22.24 5.82 -1.99
N LYS A 399 22.53 6.92 -1.28
CA LYS A 399 23.04 6.86 0.09
C LYS A 399 22.05 6.23 1.07
N ALA A 400 20.76 6.56 0.95
CA ALA A 400 19.72 5.95 1.77
C ALA A 400 19.60 4.44 1.50
N LEU A 401 19.64 4.02 0.24
CA LEU A 401 19.61 2.62 -0.15
C LEU A 401 20.83 1.85 0.38
N LEU A 402 22.04 2.41 0.23
CA LEU A 402 23.26 1.83 0.80
C LEU A 402 23.17 1.67 2.32
N LEU A 403 22.66 2.70 3.02
CA LEU A 403 22.45 2.62 4.46
C LEU A 403 21.46 1.51 4.84
N ILE A 404 20.39 1.34 4.07
CA ILE A 404 19.44 0.25 4.29
C ILE A 404 20.13 -1.11 4.13
N PHE A 405 20.91 -1.33 3.08
CA PHE A 405 21.66 -2.59 2.92
C PHE A 405 22.59 -2.88 4.10
N ILE A 406 23.30 -1.86 4.62
CA ILE A 406 24.13 -2.01 5.82
C ILE A 406 23.29 -2.40 7.04
N ILE A 407 22.12 -1.77 7.22
CA ILE A 407 21.20 -2.13 8.31
C ILE A 407 20.73 -3.57 8.14
N LEU A 408 20.34 -4.00 6.94
CA LEU A 408 19.88 -5.37 6.70
C LEU A 408 20.97 -6.40 6.98
N ALA A 409 22.24 -6.10 6.72
CA ALA A 409 23.36 -6.96 7.08
C ALA A 409 23.45 -7.13 8.60
N ILE A 410 23.29 -6.04 9.36
CA ILE A 410 23.26 -6.10 10.83
C ILE A 410 22.05 -6.92 11.31
N LEU A 411 20.86 -6.73 10.73
CA LEU A 411 19.68 -7.50 11.08
C LEU A 411 19.86 -8.99 10.78
N ALA A 412 20.46 -9.35 9.65
CA ALA A 412 20.77 -10.73 9.30
C ALA A 412 21.72 -11.38 10.32
N LEU A 413 22.77 -10.67 10.75
CA LEU A 413 23.68 -11.14 11.81
C LEU A 413 22.95 -11.37 13.13
N ILE A 414 21.98 -10.52 13.48
CA ILE A 414 21.17 -10.72 14.69
C ILE A 414 20.32 -11.98 14.55
N LEU A 415 19.65 -12.20 13.41
CA LEU A 415 18.77 -13.35 13.22
C LEU A 415 19.51 -14.68 13.34
N ILE A 416 20.61 -14.85 12.61
CA ILE A 416 21.37 -16.12 12.62
C ILE A 416 21.95 -16.48 13.99
N ASN A 417 22.12 -15.50 14.88
CA ASN A 417 22.61 -15.71 16.25
C ASN A 417 21.48 -15.77 17.28
N SER A 418 20.21 -15.64 16.86
CA SER A 418 19.05 -15.59 17.77
C SER A 418 18.30 -16.91 17.88
N HIS A 419 18.48 -17.84 16.93
CA HIS A 419 17.76 -19.11 16.89
C HIS A 419 18.53 -20.21 16.13
N GLY A 420 18.14 -21.47 16.35
CA GLY A 420 18.55 -22.61 15.53
C GLY A 420 17.63 -22.83 14.33
N GLU A 421 17.57 -24.04 13.80
CA GLU A 421 16.65 -24.35 12.69
C GLU A 421 15.18 -24.14 13.09
N MET A 422 14.41 -23.53 12.21
CA MET A 422 12.99 -23.24 12.41
C MET A 422 12.11 -23.91 11.36
N SER A 423 10.84 -24.15 11.71
CA SER A 423 9.84 -24.60 10.74
C SER A 423 9.72 -23.62 9.56
N HIS A 424 9.52 -24.17 8.36
CA HIS A 424 9.41 -23.42 7.11
C HIS A 424 10.63 -22.58 6.73
N MET A 425 11.80 -22.84 7.33
CA MET A 425 13.08 -22.33 6.83
C MET A 425 13.26 -22.70 5.35
N GLN A 426 13.78 -21.76 4.57
CA GLN A 426 14.13 -21.96 3.16
C GLN A 426 15.62 -21.71 2.96
N LYS A 427 16.22 -22.38 1.99
CA LYS A 427 17.60 -22.14 1.55
C LYS A 427 17.62 -21.97 0.03
N ARG A 428 18.42 -21.01 -0.44
CA ARG A 428 18.64 -20.74 -1.87
C ARG A 428 20.03 -21.21 -2.30
N PHE A 429 21.02 -21.04 -1.42
CA PHE A 429 22.41 -21.38 -1.65
C PHE A 429 22.81 -22.50 -0.68
N ASP A 430 23.10 -23.68 -1.21
CA ASP A 430 23.44 -24.89 -0.43
C ASP A 430 24.93 -25.00 -0.10
N TRP A 431 25.77 -24.18 -0.73
CA TRP A 431 27.23 -24.24 -0.66
C TRP A 431 27.86 -23.31 0.39
N VAL A 432 27.09 -22.91 1.40
CA VAL A 432 27.51 -21.97 2.47
C VAL A 432 27.43 -22.65 3.82
#